data_AF-A0A286TTV1-F1
#
_entry.id   AF-A0A286TTV1-F1
#
_cell.length_a   1.000
_cell.length_b   1.000
_cell.length_c   1.000
_cell.angle_alpha   90.00
_cell.angle_beta   90.00
_cell.angle_gamma   90.00
#
_symmetry.space_group_name_H-M   'P 1'
#
loop_
_entity.id
_entity.type
_entity.pdbx_description
1 polymer ?
#
loop_
_entity_poly.entity_id
_entity_poly.type
_entity_poly.pdbx_seq_one_letter_code
_entity_poly.pdbx_strand_id
1 'polypeptide(L)'
;MHNKLSKLISTIFIIIILCYVSVSRLSHAGPEDFGTVNNMEDKRMKCLQVVAETTIEMLIASRSVIAKNQELINIDPATGNYSMKGFVPAVAGSQIANDFSLMTGHKLKQTSLRVRNLSNSPDEWERKVLKLLELPEHPERCWHW
;
A
#
# COMPACT_ATOMS: atom_id res chain seq x y z
N MET A 1 7.05 70.43 -8.55
CA MET A 1 6.75 69.27 -9.43
C MET A 1 7.90 68.27 -9.56
N HIS A 2 9.16 68.71 -9.56
CA HIS A 2 10.35 67.87 -9.75
C HIS A 2 10.49 66.68 -8.75
N ASN A 3 10.19 66.90 -7.46
CA ASN A 3 10.32 65.87 -6.41
C ASN A 3 9.23 64.78 -6.45
N LYS A 4 8.10 65.04 -7.11
CA LYS A 4 7.01 64.05 -7.24
C LYS A 4 7.30 63.09 -8.40
N LEU A 5 7.87 63.63 -9.48
CA LEU A 5 8.27 62.87 -10.67
C LEU A 5 9.48 61.96 -10.37
N SER A 6 10.48 62.45 -9.62
CA SER A 6 11.63 61.62 -9.22
C SER A 6 11.24 60.45 -8.31
N LYS A 7 10.31 60.68 -7.38
CA LYS A 7 9.76 59.61 -6.53
C LYS A 7 9.00 58.58 -7.36
N LEU A 8 8.16 59.02 -8.30
CA LEU A 8 7.40 58.11 -9.17
C LEU A 8 8.33 57.20 -10.01
N ILE A 9 9.39 57.78 -10.58
CA ILE A 9 10.38 57.03 -11.37
C ILE A 9 11.11 56.01 -10.47
N SER A 10 11.51 56.41 -9.26
CA SER A 10 12.18 55.51 -8.31
C SER A 10 11.27 54.35 -7.88
N THR A 11 9.98 54.59 -7.62
CA THR A 11 9.04 53.53 -7.27
C THR A 11 8.83 52.54 -8.41
N ILE A 12 8.74 53.02 -9.65
CA ILE A 12 8.62 52.15 -10.84
C ILE A 12 9.86 51.27 -11.00
N PHE A 13 11.06 51.82 -10.82
CA PHE A 13 12.30 51.03 -10.85
C PHE A 13 12.34 49.96 -9.77
N ILE A 14 11.89 50.27 -8.55
CA ILE A 14 11.83 49.28 -7.45
C ILE A 14 10.83 48.17 -7.78
N ILE A 15 9.67 48.50 -8.35
CA ILE A 15 8.67 47.50 -8.76
C ILE A 15 9.23 46.60 -9.87
N ILE A 16 9.93 47.17 -10.86
CA ILE A 16 10.56 46.40 -11.94
C ILE A 16 11.63 45.46 -11.38
N ILE A 17 12.46 45.92 -10.43
CA ILE A 17 13.48 45.09 -9.78
C ILE A 17 12.82 43.98 -8.94
N LEU A 18 11.75 44.28 -8.18
CA LEU A 18 11.01 43.29 -7.40
C LEU A 18 10.33 42.24 -8.29
N CYS A 19 9.76 42.65 -9.42
CA CYS A 19 9.22 41.73 -10.42
C CYS A 19 10.32 40.87 -11.05
N TYR A 20 11.47 41.47 -11.39
CA TYR A 20 12.61 40.74 -11.96
C TYR A 20 13.16 39.69 -10.97
N VAL A 21 13.36 40.05 -9.70
CA VAL A 21 13.82 39.13 -8.65
C VAL A 21 12.79 38.02 -8.38
N SER A 22 11.48 38.31 -8.47
CA SER A 22 10.42 37.30 -8.32
C SER A 22 10.42 36.30 -9.47
N VAL A 23 10.58 36.76 -10.70
CA VAL A 23 10.73 35.89 -11.89
C VAL A 23 12.01 35.07 -11.78
N SER A 24 13.14 35.67 -11.35
CA SER A 24 14.39 34.92 -11.14
C SER A 24 14.28 33.84 -10.07
N ARG A 25 13.48 34.04 -9.01
CA ARG A 25 13.21 33.00 -8.00
C ARG A 25 12.28 31.90 -8.50
N LEU A 26 11.34 32.19 -9.39
CA LEU A 26 10.50 31.18 -10.05
C LEU A 26 11.30 30.33 -11.05
N SER A 27 12.31 30.91 -11.69
CA SER A 27 13.24 30.21 -12.59
C SER A 27 14.37 29.46 -11.86
N HIS A 28 14.51 29.61 -10.54
CA HIS A 28 15.43 28.84 -9.69
C HIS A 28 14.76 27.61 -9.03
N ALA A 29 13.51 27.29 -9.38
CA ALA A 29 13.05 25.91 -9.27
C ALA A 29 13.88 25.09 -10.28
N GLY A 30 15.00 24.54 -9.80
CA GLY A 30 15.96 23.84 -10.66
C GLY A 30 15.33 22.62 -11.34
N PRO A 31 15.88 22.18 -12.49
CA PRO A 31 15.46 20.96 -13.19
C PRO A 31 15.49 19.70 -12.29
N GLU A 32 16.24 19.76 -11.19
CA GLU A 32 16.30 18.76 -10.12
C GLU A 32 14.91 18.43 -9.53
N ASP A 33 14.08 19.45 -9.25
CA ASP A 33 12.78 19.26 -8.57
C ASP A 33 11.72 18.69 -9.53
N PHE A 34 11.73 19.14 -10.80
CA PHE A 34 10.82 18.63 -11.82
C PHE A 34 11.17 17.19 -12.25
N GLY A 35 12.47 16.86 -12.34
CA GLY A 35 12.93 15.49 -12.55
C GLY A 35 12.60 14.55 -11.37
N THR A 36 12.63 15.07 -10.14
CA THR A 36 12.31 14.31 -8.93
C THR A 36 10.81 14.00 -8.83
N VAL A 37 9.93 14.93 -9.21
CA VAL A 37 8.47 14.71 -9.24
C VAL A 37 8.08 13.66 -10.28
N ASN A 38 8.56 13.78 -11.53
CA ASN A 38 8.28 12.79 -12.57
C ASN A 38 8.77 11.39 -12.19
N ASN A 39 9.96 11.28 -11.60
CA ASN A 39 10.49 10.01 -11.09
C ASN A 39 9.64 9.43 -9.95
N MET A 40 9.10 10.28 -9.08
CA MET A 40 8.23 9.84 -7.99
C MET A 40 6.87 9.36 -8.50
N GLU A 41 6.28 10.04 -9.48
CA GLU A 41 5.06 9.61 -10.16
C GLU A 41 5.26 8.29 -10.90
N ASP A 42 6.39 8.14 -11.62
CA ASP A 42 6.76 6.89 -12.30
C ASP A 42 6.94 5.73 -11.31
N LYS A 43 7.60 5.98 -10.17
CA LYS A 43 7.75 4.98 -9.10
C LYS A 43 6.40 4.59 -8.52
N ARG A 44 5.51 5.56 -8.28
CA ARG A 44 4.15 5.30 -7.79
C ARG A 44 3.35 4.50 -8.81
N MET A 45 3.44 4.84 -10.09
CA MET A 45 2.74 4.13 -11.16
C MET A 45 3.21 2.67 -11.26
N LYS A 46 4.53 2.43 -11.22
CA LYS A 46 5.09 1.07 -11.19
C LYS A 46 4.65 0.31 -9.93
N CYS A 47 4.64 0.95 -8.76
CA CYS A 47 4.14 0.33 -7.53
C CYS A 47 2.66 -0.06 -7.64
N LEU A 48 1.82 0.83 -8.17
CA LEU A 48 0.39 0.56 -8.39
C LEU A 48 0.18 -0.59 -9.38
N GLN A 49 0.98 -0.64 -10.44
CA GLN A 49 0.94 -1.74 -11.40
C GLN A 49 1.28 -3.07 -10.72
N VAL A 50 2.37 -3.14 -9.94
CA VAL A 50 2.75 -4.34 -9.20
C VAL A 50 1.64 -4.77 -8.23
N VAL A 51 1.06 -3.82 -7.48
CA VAL A 51 -0.06 -4.12 -6.57
C VAL A 51 -1.26 -4.69 -7.33
N ALA A 52 -1.60 -4.11 -8.48
CA ALA A 52 -2.72 -4.58 -9.30
C ALA A 52 -2.47 -6.00 -9.85
N GLU A 53 -1.28 -6.26 -10.39
CA GLU A 53 -0.87 -7.57 -10.91
C GLU A 53 -0.89 -8.63 -9.79
N THR A 54 -0.25 -8.35 -8.66
CA THR A 54 -0.25 -9.26 -7.50
C THR A 54 -1.65 -9.50 -6.93
N THR A 55 -2.53 -8.49 -6.96
CA THR A 55 -3.93 -8.65 -6.52
C THR A 55 -4.70 -9.59 -7.44
N ILE A 56 -4.46 -9.52 -8.75
CA ILE A 56 -5.05 -10.44 -9.73
C ILE A 56 -4.58 -11.87 -9.47
N GLU A 57 -3.28 -12.07 -9.23
CA GLU A 57 -2.71 -13.39 -8.91
C GLU A 57 -3.34 -13.97 -7.63
N MET A 58 -3.47 -13.15 -6.58
CA MET A 58 -4.17 -13.53 -5.34
C MET A 58 -5.62 -13.94 -5.59
N LEU A 59 -6.34 -13.20 -6.45
CA LEU A 59 -7.72 -13.52 -6.81
C LEU A 59 -7.83 -14.84 -7.58
N ILE A 60 -6.90 -15.09 -8.52
CA ILE A 60 -6.85 -16.34 -9.28
C ILE A 60 -6.59 -17.53 -8.35
N ALA A 61 -5.58 -17.44 -7.48
CA ALA A 61 -5.28 -18.48 -6.50
C ALA A 61 -6.48 -18.76 -5.58
N SER A 62 -7.14 -17.70 -5.10
CA SER A 62 -8.33 -17.81 -4.26
C SER A 62 -9.49 -18.51 -4.98
N ARG A 63 -9.81 -18.11 -6.21
CA ARG A 63 -10.87 -18.73 -7.02
C ARG A 63 -10.58 -20.20 -7.31
N SER A 64 -9.32 -20.54 -7.60
CA SER A 64 -8.89 -21.91 -7.83
C SER A 64 -9.14 -22.79 -6.62
N VAL A 65 -8.75 -22.34 -5.42
CA VAL A 65 -8.98 -23.08 -4.17
C VAL A 65 -10.48 -23.25 -3.88
N ILE A 66 -11.28 -22.21 -4.06
CA ILE A 66 -12.73 -22.29 -3.86
C ILE A 66 -13.34 -23.32 -4.84
N ALA A 67 -12.97 -23.26 -6.13
CA ALA A 67 -13.48 -24.18 -7.14
C ALA A 67 -13.10 -25.65 -6.84
N LYS A 68 -11.86 -25.90 -6.41
CA LYS A 68 -11.39 -27.25 -6.01
C LYS A 68 -12.15 -27.83 -4.82
N ASN A 69 -12.62 -26.97 -3.91
CA ASN A 69 -13.26 -27.38 -2.65
C ASN A 69 -14.79 -27.17 -2.66
N GLN A 70 -15.42 -26.98 -3.83
CA GLN A 70 -16.82 -26.61 -3.92
C GLN A 70 -17.77 -27.63 -3.26
N GLU A 71 -17.43 -28.92 -3.25
CA GLU A 71 -18.19 -29.99 -2.58
C GLU A 71 -18.16 -29.88 -1.04
N LEU A 72 -17.06 -29.33 -0.51
CA LEU A 72 -16.86 -29.11 0.92
C LEU A 72 -17.46 -27.78 1.41
N ILE A 73 -17.79 -26.89 0.48
CA ILE A 73 -18.43 -25.60 0.77
C ILE A 73 -19.96 -25.82 0.69
N ASN A 74 -20.72 -25.13 1.55
CA ASN A 74 -22.18 -25.21 1.67
C ASN A 74 -22.74 -26.43 2.43
N ILE A 75 -24.07 -26.48 2.44
CA ILE A 75 -24.95 -27.43 3.11
C ILE A 75 -24.76 -28.85 2.56
N ASP A 76 -24.95 -29.87 3.41
CA ASP A 76 -25.01 -31.27 2.97
C ASP A 76 -26.30 -31.53 2.16
N PRO A 77 -26.20 -31.96 0.88
CA PRO A 77 -27.38 -32.18 0.04
C PRO A 77 -28.29 -33.30 0.55
N ALA A 78 -27.79 -34.24 1.37
CA ALA A 78 -28.60 -35.32 1.94
C ALA A 78 -29.42 -34.88 3.16
N THR A 79 -28.88 -33.99 4.00
CA THR A 79 -29.51 -33.59 5.27
C THR A 79 -30.05 -32.17 5.28
N GLY A 80 -29.66 -31.31 4.34
CA GLY A 80 -30.03 -29.89 4.34
C GLY A 80 -29.39 -29.08 5.48
N ASN A 81 -28.48 -29.69 6.26
CA ASN A 81 -27.84 -29.05 7.40
C ASN A 81 -26.42 -28.57 7.10
N TYR A 82 -25.97 -27.55 7.84
CA TYR A 82 -24.57 -27.16 7.88
C TYR A 82 -23.78 -28.19 8.68
N SER A 83 -22.90 -28.91 8.01
CA SER A 83 -21.97 -29.87 8.64
C SER A 83 -20.53 -29.40 8.43
N MET A 84 -19.67 -29.62 9.43
CA MET A 84 -18.26 -29.24 9.33
C MET A 84 -17.49 -30.26 8.50
N LYS A 85 -17.21 -29.95 7.24
CA LYS A 85 -16.55 -30.83 6.27
C LYS A 85 -15.01 -30.69 6.23
N GLY A 86 -14.41 -30.14 7.29
CA GLY A 86 -12.95 -29.95 7.41
C GLY A 86 -12.35 -28.79 6.61
N PHE A 87 -13.09 -28.18 5.67
CA PHE A 87 -12.65 -27.00 4.94
C PHE A 87 -12.95 -25.71 5.74
N VAL A 88 -12.09 -25.42 6.72
CA VAL A 88 -12.20 -24.23 7.59
C VAL A 88 -11.38 -23.05 7.04
N PRO A 89 -11.61 -21.80 7.49
CA PRO A 89 -10.88 -20.63 6.99
C PRO A 89 -9.35 -20.75 7.06
N ALA A 90 -8.82 -21.42 8.08
CA ALA A 90 -7.38 -21.67 8.20
C ALA A 90 -6.84 -22.60 7.10
N VAL A 91 -7.62 -23.61 6.71
CA VAL A 91 -7.27 -24.53 5.61
C VAL A 91 -7.35 -23.81 4.28
N ALA A 92 -8.43 -23.05 4.05
CA ALA A 92 -8.59 -22.23 2.86
C ALA A 92 -7.42 -21.24 2.70
N GLY A 93 -7.11 -20.47 3.74
CA GLY A 93 -6.00 -19.51 3.72
C GLY A 93 -4.64 -20.17 3.47
N SER A 94 -4.39 -21.35 4.05
CA SER A 94 -3.15 -22.10 3.84
C SER A 94 -3.03 -22.60 2.39
N GLN A 95 -4.11 -23.13 1.81
CA GLN A 95 -4.12 -23.57 0.41
C GLN A 95 -3.93 -22.40 -0.56
N ILE A 96 -4.60 -21.26 -0.30
CA ILE A 96 -4.47 -20.05 -1.13
C ILE A 96 -3.03 -19.53 -1.08
N ALA A 97 -2.45 -19.44 0.12
CA ALA A 97 -1.07 -19.00 0.29
C ALA A 97 -0.08 -19.92 -0.43
N ASN A 98 -0.29 -21.24 -0.39
CA ASN A 98 0.53 -22.19 -1.11
C ASN A 98 0.40 -22.03 -2.64
N ASP A 99 -0.82 -22.04 -3.17
CA ASP A 99 -1.06 -21.90 -4.62
C ASP A 99 -0.50 -20.58 -5.14
N PHE A 100 -0.73 -19.47 -4.43
CA PHE A 100 -0.15 -18.17 -4.76
C PHE A 100 1.38 -18.18 -4.74
N SER A 101 1.99 -18.82 -3.74
CA SER A 101 3.45 -18.88 -3.64
C SER A 101 4.08 -19.71 -4.76
N LEU A 102 3.42 -20.79 -5.18
CA LEU A 102 3.86 -21.59 -6.32
C LEU A 102 3.71 -20.85 -7.65
N MET A 103 2.63 -20.07 -7.81
CA MET A 103 2.36 -19.31 -9.03
C MET A 103 3.33 -18.14 -9.23
N THR A 104 3.68 -17.43 -8.15
CA THR A 104 4.37 -16.14 -8.23
C THR A 104 5.81 -16.18 -7.73
N GLY A 105 6.19 -17.22 -6.98
CA GLY A 105 7.46 -17.29 -6.24
C GLY A 105 7.48 -16.46 -4.95
N HIS A 106 6.44 -15.67 -4.65
CA HIS A 106 6.35 -14.87 -3.44
C HIS A 106 5.75 -15.66 -2.28
N LYS A 107 6.37 -15.61 -1.11
CA LYS A 107 5.83 -16.31 0.07
C LYS A 107 4.72 -15.49 0.73
N LEU A 108 3.51 -16.03 0.76
CA LEU A 108 2.42 -15.52 1.59
C LEU A 108 2.32 -16.33 2.89
N LYS A 109 2.27 -15.67 4.05
CA LYS A 109 2.04 -16.33 5.34
C LYS A 109 1.34 -15.42 6.33
N GLN A 110 0.61 -16.02 7.27
CA GLN A 110 0.13 -15.32 8.47
C GLN A 110 1.19 -15.43 9.57
N THR A 111 1.44 -14.35 10.29
CA THR A 111 2.45 -14.29 11.35
C THR A 111 1.87 -13.63 12.60
N SER A 112 2.27 -14.08 13.79
CA SER A 112 1.74 -13.56 15.06
C SER A 112 2.74 -13.70 16.20
N LEU A 113 2.75 -12.76 17.15
CA LEU A 113 3.54 -12.91 18.38
C LEU A 113 2.98 -14.02 19.29
N ARG A 114 1.66 -14.26 19.25
CA ARG A 114 0.97 -15.32 20.01
C ARG A 114 0.60 -16.45 19.07
N VAL A 115 1.56 -17.32 18.83
CA VAL A 115 1.49 -18.35 17.79
C VAL A 115 0.58 -19.52 18.22
N ARG A 116 -0.45 -19.82 17.41
CA ARG A 116 -1.24 -21.07 17.53
C ARG A 116 -0.62 -22.23 16.75
N ASN A 117 -0.02 -21.94 15.60
CA ASN A 117 0.66 -22.92 14.73
C ASN A 117 2.10 -22.46 14.50
N LEU A 118 3.09 -23.29 14.83
CA LEU A 118 4.52 -22.97 14.77
C LEU A 118 4.99 -22.46 13.40
N SER A 119 4.34 -22.85 12.29
CA SER A 119 4.65 -22.31 10.95
C SER A 119 4.43 -20.81 10.82
N ASN A 120 3.59 -20.23 11.69
CA ASN A 120 3.25 -18.81 11.72
C ASN A 120 4.14 -18.04 12.71
N SER A 121 5.24 -18.65 13.15
CA SER A 121 6.20 -17.99 14.02
C SER A 121 6.90 -16.86 13.26
N PRO A 122 6.99 -15.66 13.85
CA PRO A 122 7.62 -14.52 13.21
C PRO A 122 9.12 -14.69 13.18
N ASP A 123 9.72 -14.29 12.07
CA ASP A 123 11.15 -14.05 12.01
C ASP A 123 11.53 -12.75 12.75
N GLU A 124 12.81 -12.40 12.73
CA GLU A 124 13.30 -11.24 13.46
C GLU A 124 12.71 -9.91 12.95
N TRP A 125 12.55 -9.79 11.63
CA TRP A 125 11.99 -8.59 11.00
C TRP A 125 10.49 -8.48 11.28
N GLU A 126 9.75 -9.57 11.10
CA GLU A 126 8.31 -9.60 11.37
C GLU A 126 7.99 -9.32 12.83
N ARG A 127 8.82 -9.82 13.76
CA ARG A 127 8.66 -9.53 15.18
C ARG A 127 8.79 -8.04 15.48
N LYS A 128 9.71 -7.34 14.80
CA LYS A 128 9.86 -5.89 14.92
C LYS A 128 8.62 -5.18 14.41
N VAL A 129 8.12 -5.55 13.22
CA VAL A 129 6.90 -4.97 12.63
C VAL A 129 5.67 -5.22 13.49
N LEU A 130 5.45 -6.46 13.96
CA LEU A 130 4.31 -6.80 14.81
C LEU A 130 4.30 -6.00 16.12
N LYS A 131 5.48 -5.79 16.74
CA LYS A 131 5.59 -4.93 17.93
C LYS A 131 5.24 -3.47 17.65
N LEU A 132 5.56 -2.96 16.46
CA LEU A 132 5.14 -1.61 16.04
C LEU A 132 3.62 -1.54 15.87
N LEU A 133 3.00 -2.59 15.31
CA LEU A 133 1.55 -2.68 15.15
C LEU A 133 0.79 -2.84 16.47
N GLU A 134 1.43 -3.39 17.52
CA GLU A 134 0.86 -3.47 18.88
C GLU A 134 0.83 -2.15 19.64
N LEU A 135 1.56 -1.12 19.16
CA LEU A 135 1.63 0.16 19.85
C LEU A 135 0.25 0.83 19.91
N PRO A 136 -0.12 1.43 21.06
CA PRO A 136 -1.45 1.97 21.27
C PRO A 136 -1.80 3.16 20.35
N GLU A 137 -0.80 3.80 19.78
CA GLU A 137 -0.91 4.93 18.85
C GLU A 137 -1.27 4.48 17.42
N HIS A 138 -1.25 3.18 17.11
CA HIS A 138 -1.66 2.70 15.79
C HIS A 138 -3.20 2.78 15.65
N PRO A 139 -3.73 3.57 14.70
CA PRO A 139 -5.15 3.94 14.65
C PRO A 139 -6.11 2.77 14.35
N GLU A 140 -5.60 1.63 13.88
CA GLU A 140 -6.40 0.46 13.47
C GLU A 140 -6.41 -0.70 14.49
N ARG A 141 -6.55 -0.39 15.79
CA ARG A 141 -6.91 -1.42 16.79
C ARG A 141 -8.37 -1.89 16.58
N CYS A 142 -8.65 -2.54 15.45
CA CYS A 142 -9.97 -3.06 15.09
C CYS A 142 -10.25 -4.47 15.65
N TRP A 143 -9.41 -4.98 16.55
CA TRP A 143 -9.48 -6.35 17.04
C TRP A 143 -9.49 -6.39 18.58
N HIS A 144 -10.56 -5.84 19.18
CA HIS A 144 -10.99 -6.25 20.52
C HIS A 144 -11.98 -7.41 20.35
N TRP A 145 -11.47 -8.63 20.33
CA TRP A 145 -12.25 -9.86 20.50
C TRP A 145 -11.75 -10.58 21.75
#